data_AF-A0A1T5K7Y4-F1
#
_entry.id   AF-A0A1T5K7Y4-F1
#
_cell.length_a   1.000
_cell.length_b   1.000
_cell.length_c   1.000
_cell.angle_alpha   90.00
_cell.angle_beta   90.00
_cell.angle_gamma   90.00
#
_symmetry.space_group_name_H-M   'P 1'
#
loop_
_entity.id
_entity.type
_entity.pdbx_description
1 polymer ?
#
loop_
_entity_poly.entity_id
_entity_poly.type
_entity_poly.pdbx_seq_one_letter_code
_entity_poly.pdbx_strand_id
1 'polypeptide(L)'
;MNKSRRDFLKKLPLAMSIPFTIGGISMRAMGQNTLTRMAAAATNNDRVLIILQMHGGNDGLNCCIPVAQYGEYYNKRPNIAIPAANSLRKYIPLDSTLVEQNQIGFHPDMLGMKTLYDQGRMTVVQGVSYKNNNGSHFRGRDITFMGGSYDDYLQSGWLGRYLQGEYAPYKYPEEFLNPAFPQNEMVDPLAIEIGGDVSLIFHQEGNIPTSFTLSEEGLDNLDDLEGFFEDQSTDPRGIPPEYLKDSSYYKELKWILDLEDKTEDYTKRLTEVLNNSSATNIVYPDKYPYNAPAGSLTNGLRNQLKLVARLLAGGCKTKVFLVKIGGFDTHADQVEKYDPTMGGHAALMYHVSSSMKAFQDDLRARGLEDRVLTITTSEFSRRVNSNASYGTDHGTAGPMFIFGKGAQPGVVGVALKTNASGNNLEMQYDYRNVYANIMRDWMQVDDASLNKIFPDAQNMNDPGKGLMTTGTSDDTKFEQIPLAQKVITGNEGFIGDRFALEDCYPNPAKDRTTVHFRVNSAYHVNVNLFNQDGKKMKAMVDGVYAPGEHKVEVDLTGLPAGNYIYELKTGFYKEAKKLIVLK
;
A
#
# COMPACT_ATOMS: atom_id res chain seq x y z
N MET A 1 19.01 37.37 -36.58
CA MET A 1 19.45 37.14 -35.18
C MET A 1 19.44 35.66 -34.89
N ASN A 2 20.61 35.12 -34.56
CA ASN A 2 20.88 33.69 -34.34
C ASN A 2 20.08 33.12 -33.16
N LYS A 3 19.16 32.19 -33.42
CA LYS A 3 18.63 31.28 -32.40
C LYS A 3 19.64 30.16 -32.20
N SER A 4 20.27 30.13 -31.03
CA SER A 4 21.35 29.17 -30.74
C SER A 4 20.81 27.74 -30.59
N ARG A 5 21.65 26.75 -30.92
CA ARG A 5 21.41 25.30 -30.76
C ARG A 5 20.95 24.88 -29.34
N ARG A 6 21.03 25.76 -28.33
CA ARG A 6 20.56 25.51 -26.95
C ARG A 6 19.04 25.50 -26.78
N ASP A 7 18.27 26.20 -27.64
CA ASP A 7 16.80 26.22 -27.51
C ASP A 7 16.12 25.02 -28.20
N PHE A 8 16.82 24.36 -29.13
CA PHE A 8 16.31 23.15 -29.79
C PHE A 8 16.35 21.92 -28.87
N LEU A 9 17.35 21.84 -27.98
CA LEU A 9 17.48 20.73 -27.03
C LEU A 9 16.46 20.75 -25.88
N LYS A 10 15.78 21.88 -25.63
CA LYS A 10 14.70 21.99 -24.63
C LYS A 10 13.34 21.49 -25.13
N LYS A 11 13.20 21.15 -26.41
CA LYS A 11 11.93 20.72 -27.03
C LYS A 11 11.97 19.32 -27.64
N LEU A 12 13.01 18.54 -27.36
CA LEU A 12 13.03 17.12 -27.73
C LEU A 12 12.28 16.30 -26.68
N PRO A 13 11.30 15.46 -27.08
CA PRO A 13 10.81 14.39 -26.21
C PRO A 13 12.00 13.46 -25.98
N LEU A 14 12.55 13.50 -24.77
CA LEU A 14 13.70 12.68 -24.38
C LEU A 14 13.28 11.21 -24.42
N ALA A 15 13.90 10.52 -25.36
CA ALA A 15 13.75 9.14 -25.76
C ALA A 15 13.44 8.18 -24.60
N MET A 16 12.46 7.33 -24.84
CA MET A 16 12.21 6.11 -24.08
C MET A 16 13.51 5.33 -23.88
N SER A 17 13.77 4.90 -22.65
CA SER A 17 14.78 3.89 -22.36
C SER A 17 14.35 2.56 -22.97
N ILE A 18 14.62 2.36 -24.25
CA ILE A 18 14.44 1.07 -24.91
C ILE A 18 15.52 0.14 -24.36
N PRO A 19 15.17 -0.95 -23.66
CA PRO A 19 16.13 -1.99 -23.35
C PRO A 19 16.64 -2.57 -24.66
N PHE A 20 17.96 -2.52 -24.91
CA PHE A 20 18.54 -3.27 -26.02
C PHE A 20 19.14 -4.57 -25.50
N THR A 21 18.90 -5.63 -26.26
CA THR A 21 19.40 -6.98 -25.97
C THR A 21 20.67 -7.21 -26.76
N ILE A 22 21.75 -7.59 -26.10
CA ILE A 22 22.89 -8.25 -26.74
C ILE A 22 22.78 -9.73 -26.37
N GLY A 23 22.50 -10.60 -27.34
CA GLY A 23 22.42 -12.05 -27.12
C GLY A 23 21.29 -12.52 -26.19
N GLY A 24 20.17 -11.80 -26.10
CA GLY A 24 19.02 -12.19 -25.25
C GLY A 24 19.16 -11.88 -23.76
N ILE A 25 20.22 -11.18 -23.35
CA ILE A 25 20.40 -10.68 -21.97
C ILE A 25 20.05 -9.19 -21.94
N SER A 26 19.09 -8.82 -21.08
CA SER A 26 18.69 -7.42 -20.88
C SER A 26 19.73 -6.69 -20.04
N MET A 27 20.49 -5.78 -20.65
CA MET A 27 21.40 -4.87 -19.93
C MET A 27 20.65 -3.57 -19.60
N ARG A 28 20.69 -3.13 -18.34
CA ARG A 28 20.27 -1.77 -17.95
C ARG A 28 21.50 -0.87 -17.95
N ALA A 29 21.46 0.21 -18.74
CA ALA A 29 22.45 1.27 -18.63
C ALA A 29 22.30 1.96 -17.27
N MET A 30 23.25 1.74 -16.36
CA MET A 30 23.36 2.55 -15.15
C MET A 30 23.87 3.94 -15.53
N GLY A 31 23.13 4.95 -15.08
CA GLY A 31 23.55 6.35 -15.08
C GLY A 31 22.98 7.17 -16.23
N GLN A 32 21.95 7.97 -15.92
CA GLN A 32 22.06 9.42 -16.11
C GLN A 32 20.95 10.22 -15.39
N ASN A 33 21.43 11.11 -14.53
CA ASN A 33 20.86 12.35 -13.98
C ASN A 33 19.60 12.30 -13.11
N THR A 34 19.80 11.88 -11.86
CA THR A 34 18.98 12.18 -10.68
C THR A 34 18.52 13.64 -10.63
N LEU A 35 19.39 14.59 -10.98
CA LEU A 35 19.08 16.04 -11.02
C LEU A 35 17.96 16.42 -11.99
N THR A 36 17.81 15.73 -13.13
CA THR A 36 16.77 16.05 -14.11
C THR A 36 15.41 15.46 -13.71
N ARG A 37 15.40 14.29 -13.04
CA ARG A 37 14.21 13.77 -12.34
C ARG A 37 13.80 14.67 -11.17
N MET A 38 14.77 15.19 -10.42
CA MET A 38 14.52 16.12 -9.31
C MET A 38 13.92 17.44 -9.81
N ALA A 39 14.42 17.99 -10.92
CA ALA A 39 13.89 19.23 -11.49
C ALA A 39 12.47 19.08 -12.08
N ALA A 40 12.13 17.93 -12.66
CA ALA A 40 10.78 17.65 -13.16
C ALA A 40 9.78 17.27 -12.03
N ALA A 41 10.26 16.67 -10.94
CA ALA A 41 9.46 16.39 -9.74
C ALA A 41 9.23 17.65 -8.87
N ALA A 42 10.04 18.70 -9.05
CA ALA A 42 9.99 19.92 -8.24
C ALA A 42 8.94 20.96 -8.70
N THR A 43 8.19 20.71 -9.79
CA THR A 43 7.25 21.71 -10.35
C THR A 43 5.77 21.43 -10.10
N ASN A 44 5.40 20.25 -9.57
CA ASN A 44 4.09 19.98 -8.95
C ASN A 44 4.14 18.61 -8.24
N ASN A 45 3.69 18.52 -6.99
CA ASN A 45 3.68 17.26 -6.24
C ASN A 45 2.60 16.31 -6.80
N ASP A 46 2.98 15.32 -7.60
CA ASP A 46 2.06 14.35 -8.24
C ASP A 46 1.89 13.04 -7.44
N ARG A 47 2.13 13.09 -6.12
CA ARG A 47 1.98 11.94 -5.23
C ARG A 47 0.50 11.68 -4.93
N VAL A 48 0.17 10.39 -4.87
CA VAL A 48 -1.16 9.87 -4.55
C VAL A 48 -1.06 8.98 -3.33
N LEU A 49 -2.01 9.14 -2.40
CA LEU A 49 -2.14 8.32 -1.21
C LEU A 49 -3.45 7.53 -1.25
N ILE A 50 -3.37 6.23 -1.01
CA ILE A 50 -4.54 5.36 -0.89
C ILE A 50 -4.65 4.91 0.56
N ILE A 51 -5.82 5.10 1.15
CA ILE A 51 -6.19 4.53 2.43
C ILE A 51 -6.96 3.25 2.15
N LEU A 52 -6.46 2.12 2.63
CA LEU A 52 -7.13 0.82 2.60
C LEU A 52 -7.71 0.56 3.99
N GLN A 53 -9.02 0.73 4.15
CA GLN A 53 -9.70 0.44 5.41
C GLN A 53 -9.99 -1.06 5.52
N MET A 54 -9.41 -1.69 6.53
CA MET A 54 -9.69 -3.05 6.99
C MET A 54 -10.75 -2.98 8.08
N HIS A 55 -12.00 -2.80 7.67
CA HIS A 55 -13.09 -2.52 8.60
C HIS A 55 -13.40 -3.71 9.49
N GLY A 56 -13.32 -3.47 10.80
CA GLY A 56 -13.80 -4.38 11.82
C GLY A 56 -12.73 -4.89 12.76
N GLY A 57 -11.52 -4.33 12.81
CA GLY A 57 -10.52 -4.72 13.82
C GLY A 57 -9.73 -5.97 13.47
N ASN A 58 -8.77 -5.86 12.54
CA ASN A 58 -7.97 -7.01 12.08
C ASN A 58 -7.24 -7.74 13.22
N ASP A 59 -7.26 -9.08 13.21
CA ASP A 59 -6.44 -9.89 14.12
C ASP A 59 -4.95 -9.79 13.77
N GLY A 60 -4.27 -8.84 14.40
CA GLY A 60 -2.87 -8.55 14.15
C GLY A 60 -1.93 -9.73 14.39
N LEU A 61 -2.21 -10.59 15.36
CA LEU A 61 -1.34 -11.71 15.73
C LEU A 61 -1.61 -12.98 14.91
N ASN A 62 -2.76 -13.09 14.23
CA ASN A 62 -2.97 -14.10 13.18
C ASN A 62 -2.55 -13.60 11.79
N CYS A 63 -2.29 -12.30 11.65
CA CYS A 63 -1.71 -11.70 10.45
C CYS A 63 -0.17 -11.68 10.49
N CYS A 64 0.39 -11.24 11.63
CA CYS A 64 1.81 -11.12 11.92
C CYS A 64 2.17 -11.96 13.17
N ILE A 65 2.55 -13.20 12.95
CA ILE A 65 2.89 -14.18 13.98
C ILE A 65 4.26 -13.83 14.59
N PRO A 66 4.39 -13.69 15.92
CA PRO A 66 5.68 -13.43 16.56
C PRO A 66 6.56 -14.68 16.51
N VAL A 67 7.66 -14.65 15.75
CA VAL A 67 8.49 -15.85 15.53
C VAL A 67 9.23 -16.24 16.81
N ALA A 68 9.89 -15.26 17.45
CA ALA A 68 10.66 -15.48 18.68
C ALA A 68 9.76 -15.91 19.86
N GLN A 69 8.56 -15.34 19.95
CA GLN A 69 7.59 -15.65 21.01
C GLN A 69 6.49 -16.64 20.57
N TYR A 70 6.77 -17.50 19.58
CA TYR A 70 5.76 -18.41 19.02
C TYR A 70 5.09 -19.30 20.09
N GLY A 71 5.85 -19.79 21.08
CA GLY A 71 5.30 -20.61 22.16
C GLY A 71 4.27 -19.87 23.02
N GLU A 72 4.52 -18.59 23.34
CA GLU A 72 3.57 -17.75 24.07
C GLU A 72 2.33 -17.48 23.23
N TYR A 73 2.51 -17.11 21.95
CA TYR A 73 1.43 -16.92 20.99
C TYR A 73 0.52 -18.16 20.91
N TYR A 74 1.11 -19.34 20.73
CA TYR A 74 0.38 -20.59 20.63
C TYR A 74 -0.41 -20.92 21.91
N ASN A 75 0.21 -20.74 23.08
CA ASN A 75 -0.44 -21.00 24.38
C ASN A 75 -1.61 -20.06 24.65
N LYS A 76 -1.57 -18.82 24.17
CA LYS A 76 -2.67 -17.86 24.29
C LYS A 76 -3.76 -18.06 23.24
N ARG A 77 -3.47 -18.80 22.16
CA ARG A 77 -4.35 -18.96 20.99
C ARG A 77 -4.53 -20.42 20.53
N PRO A 78 -4.74 -21.38 21.44
CA PRO A 78 -4.60 -22.80 21.13
C PRO A 78 -5.54 -23.32 20.03
N ASN A 79 -6.67 -22.65 19.77
CA ASN A 79 -7.66 -23.05 18.77
C ASN A 79 -7.63 -22.24 17.47
N ILE A 80 -6.80 -21.19 17.37
CA ILE A 80 -6.68 -20.33 16.17
C ILE A 80 -5.24 -20.09 15.74
N ALA A 81 -4.25 -20.59 16.48
CA ALA A 81 -2.84 -20.33 16.21
C ALA A 81 -2.40 -20.89 14.85
N ILE A 82 -1.73 -20.06 14.05
CA ILE A 82 -1.13 -20.49 12.79
C ILE A 82 0.09 -21.39 13.10
N PRO A 83 0.17 -22.61 12.54
CA PRO A 83 1.25 -23.54 12.86
C PRO A 83 2.64 -23.01 12.47
N ALA A 84 3.67 -23.33 13.27
CA ALA A 84 5.08 -23.15 12.92
C ALA A 84 5.67 -24.32 12.13
N ALA A 85 5.20 -25.53 12.40
CA ALA A 85 5.75 -26.78 11.89
C ALA A 85 4.67 -27.86 11.84
N ASN A 86 5.00 -29.01 11.25
CA ASN A 86 4.14 -30.21 11.18
C ASN A 86 2.75 -29.98 10.54
N SER A 87 2.63 -28.94 9.72
CA SER A 87 1.47 -28.65 8.88
C SER A 87 1.95 -28.29 7.48
N LEU A 88 1.14 -28.63 6.47
CA LEU A 88 1.38 -28.20 5.08
C LEU A 88 1.24 -26.68 4.95
N ARG A 89 0.33 -26.08 5.72
CA ARG A 89 0.11 -24.63 5.80
C ARG A 89 0.62 -24.14 7.15
N LYS A 90 1.57 -23.22 7.11
CA LYS A 90 2.26 -22.65 8.28
C LYS A 90 2.55 -21.18 8.01
N TYR A 91 2.90 -20.42 9.04
CA TYR A 91 3.28 -19.02 8.82
C TYR A 91 4.49 -18.95 7.87
N ILE A 92 4.57 -17.84 7.14
CA ILE A 92 5.67 -17.56 6.22
C ILE A 92 6.67 -16.65 6.95
N PRO A 93 7.88 -17.11 7.30
CA PRO A 93 8.89 -16.23 7.90
C PRO A 93 9.12 -15.00 7.03
N LEU A 94 9.03 -13.80 7.60
CA LEU A 94 9.11 -12.56 6.82
C LEU A 94 10.56 -12.20 6.48
N ASP A 95 11.38 -12.06 7.51
CA ASP A 95 12.74 -11.58 7.36
C ASP A 95 13.64 -12.09 8.50
N SER A 96 14.61 -12.94 8.14
CA SER A 96 15.57 -13.50 9.09
C SER A 96 16.73 -12.56 9.42
N THR A 97 16.90 -11.45 8.69
CA THR A 97 17.96 -10.47 8.93
C THR A 97 17.61 -9.48 10.04
N LEU A 98 16.35 -9.47 10.49
CA LEU A 98 15.91 -8.61 11.59
C LEU A 98 16.41 -9.16 12.92
N VAL A 99 16.53 -8.27 13.92
CA VAL A 99 16.72 -8.69 15.31
C VAL A 99 15.56 -9.57 15.77
N GLU A 100 15.86 -10.56 16.60
CA GLU A 100 14.94 -11.65 16.97
C GLU A 100 13.55 -11.14 17.41
N GLN A 101 13.46 -10.12 18.26
CA GLN A 101 12.17 -9.57 18.71
C GLN A 101 11.33 -8.87 17.62
N ASN A 102 11.94 -8.50 16.49
CA ASN A 102 11.27 -7.91 15.33
C ASN A 102 10.91 -8.97 14.27
N GLN A 103 11.37 -10.21 14.41
CA GLN A 103 11.09 -11.26 13.44
C GLN A 103 9.63 -11.71 13.55
N ILE A 104 8.92 -11.59 12.44
CA ILE A 104 7.52 -11.99 12.30
C ILE A 104 7.35 -13.00 11.19
N GLY A 105 6.29 -13.80 11.28
CA GLY A 105 5.78 -14.64 10.20
C GLY A 105 4.48 -14.06 9.69
N PHE A 106 4.25 -14.05 8.38
CA PHE A 106 2.94 -13.73 7.84
C PHE A 106 2.01 -14.94 7.84
N HIS A 107 0.69 -14.69 7.88
CA HIS A 107 -0.33 -15.70 7.60
C HIS A 107 -0.03 -16.42 6.26
N PRO A 108 -0.27 -17.75 6.14
CA PRO A 108 0.05 -18.52 4.93
C PRO A 108 -0.54 -17.96 3.62
N ASP A 109 -1.67 -17.25 3.68
CA ASP A 109 -2.29 -16.65 2.48
C ASP A 109 -1.76 -15.27 2.11
N MET A 110 -0.77 -14.76 2.84
CA MET A 110 -0.19 -13.43 2.59
C MET A 110 1.01 -13.45 1.62
N LEU A 111 1.06 -14.41 0.69
CA LEU A 111 2.16 -14.55 -0.28
C LEU A 111 2.40 -13.30 -1.14
N GLY A 112 1.35 -12.56 -1.49
CA GLY A 112 1.46 -11.32 -2.26
C GLY A 112 2.23 -10.24 -1.49
N MET A 113 1.86 -10.01 -0.23
CA MET A 113 2.54 -9.11 0.70
C MET A 113 3.97 -9.57 0.98
N LYS A 114 4.20 -10.88 1.15
CA LYS A 114 5.57 -11.41 1.25
C LYS A 114 6.41 -11.04 0.03
N THR A 115 5.84 -11.16 -1.17
CA THR A 115 6.52 -10.77 -2.40
C THR A 115 6.79 -9.27 -2.46
N LEU A 116 5.84 -8.42 -2.04
CA LEU A 116 6.05 -6.97 -1.97
C LEU A 116 7.14 -6.60 -0.97
N TYR A 117 7.19 -7.27 0.19
CA TYR A 117 8.24 -7.08 1.17
C TYR A 117 9.62 -7.44 0.61
N ASP A 118 9.75 -8.60 -0.03
CA ASP A 118 11.04 -9.03 -0.59
C ASP A 118 11.52 -8.12 -1.72
N GLN A 119 10.58 -7.55 -2.47
CA GLN A 119 10.85 -6.54 -3.50
C GLN A 119 11.21 -5.17 -2.93
N GLY A 120 11.22 -5.02 -1.60
CA GLY A 120 11.48 -3.77 -0.89
C GLY A 120 10.40 -2.71 -1.14
N ARG A 121 9.13 -3.14 -1.21
CA ARG A 121 7.95 -2.29 -1.51
C ARG A 121 6.91 -2.31 -0.40
N MET A 122 7.33 -2.69 0.80
CA MET A 122 6.41 -2.84 1.92
C MET A 122 7.07 -2.56 3.26
N THR A 123 6.36 -1.86 4.12
CA THR A 123 6.69 -1.67 5.54
C THR A 123 5.60 -2.30 6.39
N VAL A 124 6.01 -2.92 7.50
CA VAL A 124 5.09 -3.36 8.58
C VAL A 124 5.36 -2.50 9.80
N VAL A 125 4.33 -1.87 10.36
CA VAL A 125 4.42 -1.12 11.63
C VAL A 125 3.61 -1.85 12.67
N GLN A 126 4.26 -2.42 13.69
CA GLN A 126 3.63 -3.19 14.75
C GLN A 126 3.14 -2.29 15.89
N GLY A 127 2.09 -2.74 16.59
CA GLY A 127 1.61 -2.08 17.81
C GLY A 127 1.06 -0.68 17.59
N VAL A 128 0.44 -0.41 16.44
CA VAL A 128 -0.23 0.87 16.19
C VAL A 128 -1.57 0.91 16.92
N SER A 129 -1.83 2.00 17.65
CA SER A 129 -3.10 2.26 18.34
C SER A 129 -3.23 3.76 18.61
N TYR A 130 -4.24 4.13 19.40
CA TYR A 130 -4.33 5.38 20.15
C TYR A 130 -4.44 5.10 21.65
N LYS A 131 -4.17 6.12 22.47
CA LYS A 131 -4.29 6.08 23.93
C LYS A 131 -5.74 5.78 24.34
N ASN A 132 -5.94 5.00 25.41
CA ASN A 132 -7.27 4.63 25.93
C ASN A 132 -8.23 4.02 24.87
N ASN A 133 -7.68 3.28 23.91
CA ASN A 133 -8.49 2.57 22.91
C ASN A 133 -9.49 1.62 23.58
N ASN A 134 -10.76 1.81 23.25
CA ASN A 134 -11.91 1.13 23.84
C ASN A 134 -12.51 0.02 22.95
N GLY A 135 -11.93 -0.23 21.76
CA GLY A 135 -12.42 -1.26 20.84
C GLY A 135 -13.77 -0.96 20.20
N SER A 136 -14.22 0.30 20.17
CA SER A 136 -15.50 0.67 19.55
C SER A 136 -15.35 0.88 18.05
N HIS A 137 -16.22 0.26 17.25
CA HIS A 137 -16.23 0.42 15.78
C HIS A 137 -16.48 1.87 15.39
N PHE A 138 -17.48 2.50 16.01
CA PHE A 138 -17.83 3.89 15.71
C PHE A 138 -16.74 4.84 16.21
N ARG A 139 -16.36 4.72 17.49
CA ARG A 139 -15.43 5.68 18.09
C ARG A 139 -14.01 5.52 17.58
N GLY A 140 -13.52 4.29 17.39
CA GLY A 140 -12.19 4.03 16.83
C GLY A 140 -12.06 4.51 15.39
N ARG A 141 -13.09 4.30 14.56
CA ARG A 141 -13.16 4.88 13.22
C ARG A 141 -13.14 6.41 13.28
N ASP A 142 -14.00 7.02 14.08
CA ASP A 142 -14.05 8.48 14.19
C ASP A 142 -12.71 9.07 14.65
N ILE A 143 -12.06 8.48 15.65
CA ILE A 143 -10.73 8.91 16.12
C ILE A 143 -9.73 8.82 14.96
N THR A 144 -9.59 7.65 14.35
CA THR A 144 -8.61 7.44 13.28
C THR A 144 -8.89 8.29 12.03
N PHE A 145 -10.15 8.58 11.73
CA PHE A 145 -10.54 9.42 10.59
C PHE A 145 -10.41 10.90 10.90
N MET A 146 -10.69 11.32 12.13
CA MET A 146 -10.49 12.71 12.52
C MET A 146 -9.01 13.04 12.66
N GLY A 147 -8.14 12.09 13.03
CA GLY A 147 -6.73 12.37 13.35
C GLY A 147 -6.54 13.09 14.70
N GLY A 148 -7.44 12.84 15.65
CA GLY A 148 -7.47 13.48 16.97
C GLY A 148 -7.13 12.53 18.12
N SER A 149 -7.15 13.04 19.34
CA SER A 149 -7.01 12.23 20.55
C SER A 149 -8.27 11.42 20.86
N TYR A 150 -8.16 10.50 21.82
CA TYR A 150 -9.23 9.62 22.25
C TYR A 150 -10.41 10.33 22.92
N ASP A 151 -10.24 11.56 23.40
CA ASP A 151 -11.29 12.42 23.99
C ASP A 151 -11.80 13.51 23.04
N ASP A 152 -11.22 13.65 21.84
CA ASP A 152 -11.56 14.74 20.91
C ASP A 152 -12.80 14.43 20.06
N TYR A 153 -13.59 15.45 19.71
CA TYR A 153 -14.76 15.34 18.84
C TYR A 153 -14.69 16.37 17.72
N LEU A 154 -13.71 16.23 16.83
CA LEU A 154 -13.57 17.09 15.67
C LEU A 154 -14.64 16.75 14.62
N GLN A 155 -15.22 17.77 14.01
CA GLN A 155 -16.17 17.62 12.89
C GLN A 155 -15.49 17.53 11.52
N SER A 156 -14.15 17.42 11.51
CA SER A 156 -13.34 17.34 10.30
C SER A 156 -12.35 16.19 10.37
N GLY A 157 -12.03 15.64 9.20
CA GLY A 157 -11.02 14.62 9.00
C GLY A 157 -9.65 15.20 8.70
N TRP A 158 -8.61 14.43 8.96
CA TRP A 158 -7.25 14.87 8.69
C TRP A 158 -6.97 15.01 7.17
N LEU A 159 -7.58 14.19 6.31
CA LEU A 159 -7.49 14.37 4.85
C LEU A 159 -8.34 15.54 4.36
N GLY A 160 -9.51 15.78 4.95
CA GLY A 160 -10.31 16.97 4.66
C GLY A 160 -9.56 18.26 5.00
N ARG A 161 -8.93 18.33 6.18
CA ARG A 161 -8.06 19.47 6.55
C ARG A 161 -6.83 19.60 5.66
N TYR A 162 -6.23 18.49 5.22
CA TYR A 162 -5.14 18.52 4.25
C TYR A 162 -5.60 19.13 2.92
N LEU A 163 -6.70 18.66 2.35
CA LEU A 163 -7.22 19.16 1.07
C LEU A 163 -7.63 20.64 1.18
N GLN A 164 -8.27 21.02 2.29
CA GLN A 164 -8.60 22.42 2.57
C GLN A 164 -7.35 23.31 2.59
N GLY A 165 -6.24 22.84 3.17
CA GLY A 165 -4.97 23.55 3.20
C GLY A 165 -4.27 23.62 1.84
N GLU A 166 -4.24 22.50 1.10
CA GLU A 166 -3.59 22.37 -0.21
C GLU A 166 -4.19 23.31 -1.25
N TYR A 167 -5.52 23.49 -1.21
CA TYR A 167 -6.23 24.34 -2.16
C TYR A 167 -6.61 25.72 -1.62
N ALA A 168 -6.09 26.12 -0.46
CA ALA A 168 -6.27 27.48 0.03
C ALA A 168 -5.68 28.51 -0.95
N PRO A 169 -6.29 29.69 -1.13
CA PRO A 169 -7.42 30.22 -0.36
C PRO A 169 -8.80 29.77 -0.86
N TYR A 170 -8.88 28.84 -1.81
CA TYR A 170 -10.14 28.48 -2.44
C TYR A 170 -11.08 27.72 -1.50
N LYS A 171 -12.37 28.02 -1.55
CA LYS A 171 -13.41 27.43 -0.69
C LYS A 171 -14.23 26.38 -1.43
N TYR A 172 -14.18 25.15 -0.94
CA TYR A 172 -15.05 24.06 -1.40
C TYR A 172 -16.44 24.11 -0.73
N PRO A 173 -17.54 23.83 -1.43
CA PRO A 173 -17.62 23.53 -2.86
C PRO A 173 -17.71 24.82 -3.72
N GLU A 174 -18.26 25.92 -3.19
CA GLU A 174 -18.70 27.10 -3.94
C GLU A 174 -17.72 27.61 -5.01
N GLU A 175 -16.44 27.75 -4.68
CA GLU A 175 -15.46 28.27 -5.64
C GLU A 175 -15.02 27.22 -6.66
N PHE A 176 -15.09 25.93 -6.34
CA PHE A 176 -14.81 24.82 -7.27
C PHE A 176 -15.97 24.54 -8.23
N LEU A 177 -17.16 25.08 -7.92
CA LEU A 177 -18.34 25.10 -8.78
C LEU A 177 -18.33 26.28 -9.74
N ASN A 178 -17.52 27.31 -9.46
CA ASN A 178 -17.44 28.50 -10.29
C ASN A 178 -16.72 28.18 -11.61
N PRO A 179 -17.29 28.47 -12.80
CA PRO A 179 -16.59 28.35 -14.08
C PRO A 179 -15.31 29.19 -14.18
N ALA A 180 -15.19 30.23 -13.33
CA ALA A 180 -14.00 31.07 -13.21
C ALA A 180 -12.93 30.47 -12.27
N PHE A 181 -13.21 29.36 -11.56
CA PHE A 181 -12.16 28.56 -10.93
C PHE A 181 -11.15 28.20 -12.01
N PRO A 182 -9.84 28.26 -11.74
CA PRO A 182 -8.85 27.84 -12.71
C PRO A 182 -9.03 26.33 -12.97
N GLN A 183 -9.82 25.96 -13.97
CA GLN A 183 -10.08 24.55 -14.28
C GLN A 183 -8.78 23.82 -14.64
N ASN A 184 -7.74 24.55 -15.05
CA ASN A 184 -6.39 24.02 -15.24
C ASN A 184 -5.67 23.62 -13.93
N GLU A 185 -6.20 23.97 -12.75
CA GLU A 185 -5.64 23.60 -11.44
C GLU A 185 -6.18 22.24 -10.96
N MET A 186 -7.50 22.04 -10.87
CA MET A 186 -8.13 20.75 -10.50
C MET A 186 -9.51 20.52 -11.13
N VAL A 187 -9.57 19.64 -12.13
CA VAL A 187 -10.84 19.21 -12.80
C VAL A 187 -11.48 17.97 -12.17
N ASP A 188 -10.69 17.17 -11.45
CA ASP A 188 -11.13 15.90 -10.87
C ASP A 188 -11.59 16.10 -9.41
N PRO A 189 -12.37 15.16 -8.82
CA PRO A 189 -12.68 15.20 -7.40
C PRO A 189 -11.42 15.33 -6.54
N LEU A 190 -11.49 16.12 -5.46
CA LEU A 190 -10.35 16.31 -4.56
C LEU A 190 -9.96 14.99 -3.88
N ALA A 191 -10.96 14.19 -3.54
CA ALA A 191 -10.86 12.83 -3.00
C ALA A 191 -11.90 11.92 -3.65
N ILE A 192 -11.59 10.63 -3.74
CA ILE A 192 -12.56 9.59 -4.16
C ILE A 192 -12.66 8.53 -3.06
N GLU A 193 -13.88 8.21 -2.67
CA GLU A 193 -14.18 7.16 -1.71
C GLU A 193 -15.00 6.08 -2.40
N ILE A 194 -14.62 4.81 -2.23
CA ILE A 194 -15.38 3.69 -2.76
C ILE A 194 -16.30 3.16 -1.66
N GLY A 195 -17.61 3.31 -1.87
CA GLY A 195 -18.65 3.04 -0.89
C GLY A 195 -19.88 3.92 -1.06
N GLY A 196 -20.92 3.65 -0.25
CA GLY A 196 -22.18 4.41 -0.26
C GLY A 196 -22.26 5.56 0.74
N ASP A 197 -21.30 5.69 1.65
CA ASP A 197 -21.27 6.73 2.69
C ASP A 197 -20.08 7.66 2.47
N VAL A 198 -20.22 8.91 2.93
CA VAL A 198 -19.09 9.84 2.99
C VAL A 198 -18.43 9.75 4.36
N SER A 199 -17.16 9.41 4.38
CA SER A 199 -16.40 9.24 5.62
C SER A 199 -15.89 10.56 6.18
N LEU A 200 -15.92 10.69 7.53
CA LEU A 200 -15.36 11.83 8.28
C LEU A 200 -13.94 12.21 7.84
N ILE A 201 -13.13 11.23 7.39
CA ILE A 201 -11.74 11.44 6.97
C ILE A 201 -11.60 12.55 5.91
N PHE A 202 -12.60 12.73 5.05
CA PHE A 202 -12.62 13.72 3.98
C PHE A 202 -13.45 14.97 4.29
N HIS A 203 -13.95 15.13 5.51
CA HIS A 203 -14.68 16.34 5.90
C HIS A 203 -13.70 17.46 6.22
N GLN A 204 -13.87 18.64 5.61
CA GLN A 204 -13.16 19.85 6.02
C GLN A 204 -13.84 20.49 7.25
N GLU A 205 -13.27 21.57 7.78
CA GLU A 205 -13.90 22.34 8.85
C GLU A 205 -15.34 22.75 8.49
N GLY A 206 -16.23 22.72 9.48
CA GLY A 206 -17.67 22.94 9.26
C GLY A 206 -18.44 21.71 8.77
N ASN A 207 -17.85 20.51 8.84
CA ASN A 207 -18.47 19.24 8.46
C ASN A 207 -18.86 19.18 6.97
N ILE A 208 -18.08 19.83 6.10
CA ILE A 208 -18.33 19.86 4.66
C ILE A 208 -17.57 18.71 4.00
N PRO A 209 -18.22 17.77 3.32
CA PRO A 209 -17.55 16.67 2.63
C PRO A 209 -16.78 17.16 1.39
N THR A 210 -15.57 16.65 1.17
CA THR A 210 -14.73 16.98 -0.01
C THR A 210 -14.46 15.78 -0.93
N SER A 211 -14.96 14.59 -0.58
CA SER A 211 -14.86 13.39 -1.40
C SER A 211 -16.06 13.20 -2.31
N PHE A 212 -15.80 12.57 -3.44
CA PHE A 212 -16.81 11.99 -4.32
C PHE A 212 -16.92 10.49 -4.04
N THR A 213 -18.12 9.99 -3.81
CA THR A 213 -18.37 8.57 -3.52
C THR A 213 -18.73 7.81 -4.77
N LEU A 214 -18.10 6.65 -4.96
CA LEU A 214 -18.42 5.69 -6.01
C LEU A 214 -18.97 4.42 -5.37
N SER A 215 -20.17 4.03 -5.79
CA SER A 215 -20.77 2.76 -5.33
C SER A 215 -19.89 1.58 -5.73
N GLU A 216 -19.94 0.52 -4.91
CA GLU A 216 -19.36 -0.76 -5.29
C GLU A 216 -20.21 -1.47 -6.37
N GLU A 217 -21.47 -1.09 -6.49
CA GLU A 217 -22.37 -1.58 -7.53
C GLU A 217 -21.89 -1.18 -8.92
N GLY A 218 -21.87 -2.13 -9.86
CA GLY A 218 -21.36 -1.92 -11.21
C GLY A 218 -19.85 -2.11 -11.36
N LEU A 219 -19.08 -2.22 -10.27
CA LEU A 219 -17.62 -2.45 -10.36
C LEU A 219 -17.25 -3.78 -11.05
N ASP A 220 -18.16 -4.74 -11.12
CA ASP A 220 -17.94 -5.98 -11.87
C ASP A 220 -17.97 -5.77 -13.39
N ASN A 221 -18.58 -4.69 -13.88
CA ASN A 221 -18.69 -4.34 -15.31
C ASN A 221 -17.70 -3.24 -15.74
N LEU A 222 -16.66 -2.96 -14.94
CA LEU A 222 -15.69 -1.89 -15.19
C LEU A 222 -15.12 -1.89 -16.62
N ASP A 223 -14.95 -3.07 -17.22
CA ASP A 223 -14.33 -3.20 -18.54
C ASP A 223 -15.27 -2.85 -19.70
N ASP A 224 -16.59 -3.00 -19.52
CA ASP A 224 -17.59 -2.69 -20.53
C ASP A 224 -18.18 -1.28 -20.35
N LEU A 225 -17.96 -0.65 -19.19
CA LEU A 225 -18.44 0.70 -18.80
C LEU A 225 -19.97 0.92 -18.93
N GLU A 226 -20.71 -0.12 -19.29
CA GLU A 226 -22.17 -0.13 -19.39
C GLU A 226 -22.79 0.02 -17.99
N GLY A 227 -23.70 1.00 -17.83
CA GLY A 227 -24.38 1.27 -16.56
C GLY A 227 -23.55 2.02 -15.51
N PHE A 228 -22.27 2.33 -15.76
CA PHE A 228 -21.39 2.93 -14.74
C PHE A 228 -21.71 4.42 -14.49
N PHE A 229 -22.39 5.10 -15.43
CA PHE A 229 -22.83 6.50 -15.36
C PHE A 229 -24.01 6.78 -16.33
N GLU A 230 -25.17 6.12 -16.14
CA GLU A 230 -26.35 6.38 -16.98
C GLU A 230 -27.02 7.72 -16.65
N ASP A 231 -27.05 8.61 -17.64
CA ASP A 231 -27.79 9.86 -17.61
C ASP A 231 -29.30 9.57 -17.65
N GLN A 232 -29.98 9.77 -16.53
CA GLN A 232 -31.44 9.87 -16.51
C GLN A 232 -31.79 11.18 -17.23
N SER A 233 -32.07 11.11 -18.54
CA SER A 233 -32.26 12.22 -19.49
C SER A 233 -33.36 13.24 -19.13
N THR A 234 -33.96 13.15 -17.94
CA THR A 234 -34.97 14.06 -17.42
C THR A 234 -34.49 14.51 -16.06
N ASP A 235 -33.97 15.73 -15.98
CA ASP A 235 -33.70 16.41 -14.72
C ASP A 235 -35.02 16.56 -13.93
N PRO A 236 -35.22 15.79 -12.83
CA PRO A 236 -36.48 15.81 -12.09
C PRO A 236 -36.59 17.01 -11.12
N ARG A 237 -35.54 17.84 -11.02
CA ARG A 237 -35.33 18.80 -9.91
C ARG A 237 -36.21 20.05 -10.03
N GLY A 238 -36.57 20.43 -11.26
CA GLY A 238 -37.29 21.68 -11.53
C GLY A 238 -36.46 22.92 -11.19
N ILE A 239 -36.97 24.11 -11.53
CA ILE A 239 -36.31 25.39 -11.21
C ILE A 239 -36.84 25.87 -9.86
N PRO A 240 -35.98 26.20 -8.86
CA PRO A 240 -36.43 26.81 -7.62
C PRO A 240 -37.37 27.99 -7.87
N PRO A 241 -38.51 28.10 -7.15
CA PRO A 241 -39.46 29.18 -7.38
C PRO A 241 -38.82 30.57 -7.21
N GLU A 242 -39.08 31.46 -8.16
CA GLU A 242 -38.48 32.81 -8.23
C GLU A 242 -38.65 33.61 -6.93
N TYR A 243 -39.80 33.47 -6.26
CA TYR A 243 -40.11 34.19 -5.02
C TYR A 243 -39.21 33.79 -3.84
N LEU A 244 -38.47 32.68 -3.94
CA LEU A 244 -37.52 32.27 -2.90
C LEU A 244 -36.16 32.93 -3.05
N LYS A 245 -35.82 33.55 -4.20
CA LYS A 245 -34.45 33.98 -4.54
C LYS A 245 -33.70 34.77 -3.46
N ASP A 246 -34.39 35.62 -2.71
CA ASP A 246 -33.79 36.45 -1.65
C ASP A 246 -33.85 35.83 -0.25
N SER A 247 -34.39 34.61 -0.12
CA SER A 247 -34.56 33.91 1.15
C SER A 247 -33.38 33.00 1.49
N SER A 248 -33.19 32.71 2.78
CA SER A 248 -32.23 31.69 3.23
C SER A 248 -32.55 30.31 2.64
N TYR A 249 -33.83 29.98 2.43
CA TYR A 249 -34.25 28.72 1.82
C TYR A 249 -33.71 28.54 0.40
N TYR A 250 -33.66 29.61 -0.40
CA TYR A 250 -33.08 29.54 -1.74
C TYR A 250 -31.58 29.33 -1.71
N LYS A 251 -30.87 29.89 -0.72
CA LYS A 251 -29.43 29.66 -0.57
C LYS A 251 -29.14 28.19 -0.28
N GLU A 252 -29.87 27.59 0.66
CA GLU A 252 -29.73 26.16 0.99
C GLU A 252 -30.12 25.27 -0.20
N LEU A 253 -31.24 25.57 -0.88
CA LEU A 253 -31.68 24.81 -2.05
C LEU A 253 -30.70 24.93 -3.21
N LYS A 254 -30.19 26.13 -3.48
CA LYS A 254 -29.15 26.36 -4.49
C LYS A 254 -27.87 25.58 -4.16
N TRP A 255 -27.47 25.55 -2.89
CA TRP A 255 -26.31 24.78 -2.46
C TRP A 255 -26.46 23.28 -2.75
N ILE A 256 -27.64 22.70 -2.49
CA ILE A 256 -27.95 21.30 -2.83
C ILE A 256 -27.87 21.08 -4.34
N LEU A 257 -28.53 21.93 -5.14
CA LEU A 257 -28.54 21.81 -6.60
C LEU A 257 -27.14 21.94 -7.20
N ASP A 258 -26.33 22.87 -6.71
CA ASP A 258 -24.96 23.05 -7.18
C ASP A 258 -24.06 21.84 -6.84
N LEU A 259 -24.31 21.16 -5.71
CA LEU A 259 -23.62 19.92 -5.34
C LEU A 259 -24.02 18.74 -6.25
N GLU A 260 -25.29 18.65 -6.63
CA GLU A 260 -25.78 17.68 -7.61
C GLU A 260 -25.17 17.92 -9.00
N ASP A 261 -25.17 19.17 -9.49
CA ASP A 261 -24.53 19.53 -10.77
C ASP A 261 -23.04 19.15 -10.77
N LYS A 262 -22.35 19.35 -9.63
CA LYS A 262 -20.95 18.95 -9.49
C LYS A 262 -20.75 17.44 -9.56
N THR A 263 -21.69 16.69 -8.99
CA THR A 263 -21.69 15.24 -9.01
C THR A 263 -21.82 14.73 -10.44
N GLU A 264 -22.67 15.38 -11.26
CA GLU A 264 -22.77 15.09 -12.69
C GLU A 264 -21.49 15.46 -13.46
N ASP A 265 -20.90 16.61 -13.18
CA ASP A 265 -19.64 17.03 -13.80
C ASP A 265 -18.50 16.05 -13.49
N TYR A 266 -18.37 15.65 -12.23
CA TYR A 266 -17.38 14.65 -11.82
C TYR A 266 -17.65 13.28 -12.44
N THR A 267 -18.91 12.87 -12.54
CA THR A 267 -19.32 11.66 -13.26
C THR A 267 -18.86 11.69 -14.73
N LYS A 268 -19.17 12.76 -15.46
CA LYS A 268 -18.73 12.95 -16.85
C LYS A 268 -17.21 12.93 -16.96
N ARG A 269 -16.54 13.62 -16.05
CA ARG A 269 -15.08 13.70 -16.00
C ARG A 269 -14.42 12.34 -15.72
N LEU A 270 -14.91 11.58 -14.75
CA LEU A 270 -14.37 10.26 -14.41
C LEU A 270 -14.63 9.26 -15.55
N THR A 271 -15.75 9.38 -16.25
CA THR A 271 -16.02 8.60 -17.48
C THR A 271 -14.98 8.89 -18.56
N GLU A 272 -14.70 10.17 -18.83
CA GLU A 272 -13.67 10.59 -19.79
C GLU A 272 -12.30 10.01 -19.42
N VAL A 273 -11.91 10.13 -18.15
CA VAL A 273 -10.66 9.57 -17.62
C VAL A 273 -10.62 8.06 -17.81
N LEU A 274 -11.69 7.32 -17.48
CA LEU A 274 -11.73 5.87 -17.66
C LEU A 274 -11.62 5.46 -19.12
N ASN A 275 -12.26 6.18 -20.04
CA ASN A 275 -12.16 5.98 -21.49
C ASN A 275 -10.74 6.23 -22.03
N ASN A 276 -9.97 7.11 -21.37
CA ASN A 276 -8.56 7.34 -21.70
C ASN A 276 -7.61 6.26 -21.15
N SER A 277 -8.13 5.27 -20.41
CA SER A 277 -7.34 4.18 -19.83
C SER A 277 -7.70 2.84 -20.47
N SER A 278 -6.71 1.98 -20.70
CA SER A 278 -6.96 0.60 -21.10
C SER A 278 -7.32 -0.28 -19.91
N ALA A 279 -8.07 -1.35 -20.16
CA ALA A 279 -8.23 -2.46 -19.24
C ALA A 279 -6.87 -3.02 -18.77
N THR A 280 -6.87 -3.65 -17.60
CA THR A 280 -5.65 -4.23 -17.02
C THR A 280 -5.31 -5.56 -17.67
N ASN A 281 -4.03 -5.79 -17.95
CA ASN A 281 -3.51 -7.10 -18.35
C ASN A 281 -3.02 -7.91 -17.14
N ILE A 282 -3.11 -7.35 -15.92
CA ILE A 282 -2.73 -8.03 -14.69
C ILE A 282 -3.95 -8.74 -14.12
N VAL A 283 -3.77 -10.01 -13.75
CA VAL A 283 -4.82 -10.79 -13.10
C VAL A 283 -4.92 -10.41 -11.63
N TYR A 284 -6.11 -9.99 -11.21
CA TYR A 284 -6.46 -9.84 -9.81
C TYR A 284 -7.28 -11.06 -9.39
N PRO A 285 -6.81 -11.88 -8.44
CA PRO A 285 -7.55 -13.06 -8.03
C PRO A 285 -8.94 -12.73 -7.45
N ASP A 286 -9.97 -13.38 -7.99
CA ASP A 286 -11.37 -13.20 -7.60
C ASP A 286 -11.72 -14.03 -6.34
N LYS A 287 -11.31 -15.30 -6.30
CA LYS A 287 -11.77 -16.23 -5.27
C LYS A 287 -10.65 -16.69 -4.35
N TYR A 288 -10.97 -16.79 -3.07
CA TYR A 288 -10.15 -17.50 -2.10
C TYR A 288 -10.11 -19.00 -2.43
N PRO A 289 -8.93 -19.64 -2.54
CA PRO A 289 -8.81 -21.01 -3.05
C PRO A 289 -9.04 -22.11 -2.00
N TYR A 290 -9.30 -21.78 -0.73
CA TYR A 290 -9.50 -22.76 0.34
C TYR A 290 -10.87 -22.58 1.02
N ASN A 291 -11.14 -23.41 2.02
CA ASN A 291 -12.40 -23.38 2.76
C ASN A 291 -12.53 -22.07 3.55
N ALA A 292 -13.67 -21.41 3.39
CA ALA A 292 -14.11 -20.25 4.13
C ALA A 292 -15.63 -20.13 4.02
N PRO A 293 -16.29 -19.32 4.87
CA PRO A 293 -17.70 -18.98 4.71
C PRO A 293 -17.98 -18.42 3.30
N ALA A 294 -19.15 -18.75 2.73
CA ALA A 294 -19.48 -18.39 1.35
C ALA A 294 -19.34 -16.88 1.05
N GLY A 295 -19.73 -16.03 2.01
CA GLY A 295 -19.58 -14.56 1.89
C GLY A 295 -18.14 -14.05 1.93
N SER A 296 -17.18 -14.87 2.36
CA SER A 296 -15.76 -14.51 2.41
C SER A 296 -14.98 -14.99 1.18
N LEU A 297 -15.56 -15.82 0.32
CA LEU A 297 -14.84 -16.40 -0.82
C LEU A 297 -14.52 -15.37 -1.92
N THR A 298 -15.39 -14.38 -2.12
CA THR A 298 -15.26 -13.39 -3.19
C THR A 298 -14.45 -12.18 -2.74
N ASN A 299 -13.51 -11.75 -3.58
CA ASN A 299 -12.64 -10.62 -3.32
C ASN A 299 -13.26 -9.29 -3.80
N GLY A 300 -13.96 -8.57 -2.92
CA GLY A 300 -14.54 -7.26 -3.24
C GLY A 300 -13.50 -6.14 -3.47
N LEU A 301 -12.32 -6.25 -2.87
CA LEU A 301 -11.27 -5.22 -2.95
C LEU A 301 -10.65 -5.11 -4.36
N ARG A 302 -10.68 -6.21 -5.14
CA ARG A 302 -10.00 -6.27 -6.43
C ARG A 302 -10.47 -5.19 -7.40
N ASN A 303 -11.79 -4.96 -7.52
CA ASN A 303 -12.33 -4.06 -8.54
C ASN A 303 -12.17 -2.61 -8.11
N GLN A 304 -12.18 -2.34 -6.80
CA GLN A 304 -11.85 -1.04 -6.23
C GLN A 304 -10.44 -0.59 -6.65
N LEU A 305 -9.45 -1.48 -6.48
CA LEU A 305 -8.06 -1.18 -6.85
C LEU A 305 -7.85 -1.15 -8.37
N LYS A 306 -8.54 -1.99 -9.15
CA LYS A 306 -8.55 -1.90 -10.62
C LYS A 306 -9.07 -0.54 -11.10
N LEU A 307 -10.19 -0.08 -10.54
CA LEU A 307 -10.76 1.23 -10.84
C LEU A 307 -9.75 2.34 -10.56
N VAL A 308 -9.13 2.35 -9.38
CA VAL A 308 -8.12 3.35 -9.02
C VAL A 308 -6.94 3.33 -10.00
N ALA A 309 -6.41 2.15 -10.35
CA ALA A 309 -5.32 2.03 -11.32
C ALA A 309 -5.70 2.58 -12.70
N ARG A 310 -6.94 2.34 -13.14
CA ARG A 310 -7.48 2.85 -14.42
C ARG A 310 -7.68 4.36 -14.39
N LEU A 311 -8.28 4.91 -13.34
CA LEU A 311 -8.43 6.36 -13.15
C LEU A 311 -7.08 7.07 -13.23
N LEU A 312 -6.08 6.59 -12.48
CA LEU A 312 -4.74 7.18 -12.48
C LEU A 312 -4.03 7.08 -13.82
N ALA A 313 -4.24 5.98 -14.57
CA ALA A 313 -3.70 5.81 -15.91
C ALA A 313 -4.39 6.69 -16.95
N GLY A 314 -5.69 6.93 -16.78
CA GLY A 314 -6.50 7.82 -17.59
C GLY A 314 -6.22 9.31 -17.38
N GLY A 315 -5.34 9.65 -16.43
CA GLY A 315 -4.92 11.02 -16.17
C GLY A 315 -5.62 11.72 -15.01
N CYS A 316 -6.37 10.98 -14.17
CA CYS A 316 -6.97 11.51 -12.95
C CYS A 316 -5.94 12.20 -12.06
N LYS A 317 -6.30 13.38 -11.54
CA LYS A 317 -5.51 14.25 -10.67
C LYS A 317 -5.87 14.12 -9.20
N THR A 318 -6.94 13.40 -8.85
CA THR A 318 -7.33 13.10 -7.47
C THR A 318 -6.12 12.58 -6.68
N LYS A 319 -5.87 13.16 -5.51
CA LYS A 319 -4.66 12.89 -4.71
C LYS A 319 -4.86 11.79 -3.69
N VAL A 320 -6.10 11.59 -3.24
CA VAL A 320 -6.39 10.67 -2.13
C VAL A 320 -7.58 9.80 -2.46
N PHE A 321 -7.42 8.50 -2.19
CA PHE A 321 -8.46 7.51 -2.41
C PHE A 321 -8.71 6.72 -1.13
N LEU A 322 -9.97 6.39 -0.85
CA LEU A 322 -10.33 5.42 0.19
C LEU A 322 -10.94 4.19 -0.47
N VAL A 323 -10.30 3.05 -0.24
CA VAL A 323 -10.80 1.72 -0.61
C VAL A 323 -11.04 0.93 0.67
N LYS A 324 -11.97 -0.03 0.64
CA LYS A 324 -12.38 -0.73 1.86
C LYS A 324 -12.58 -2.22 1.65
N ILE A 325 -12.33 -2.95 2.72
CA ILE A 325 -12.66 -4.37 2.85
C ILE A 325 -13.13 -4.62 4.28
N GLY A 326 -14.34 -5.15 4.41
CA GLY A 326 -14.95 -5.51 5.70
C GLY A 326 -14.78 -6.99 6.04
N GLY A 327 -15.33 -7.39 7.18
CA GLY A 327 -15.32 -8.79 7.65
C GLY A 327 -14.29 -9.10 8.74
N PHE A 328 -13.52 -8.10 9.18
CA PHE A 328 -12.51 -8.28 10.23
C PHE A 328 -13.12 -8.41 11.64
N ASP A 329 -14.45 -8.32 11.79
CA ASP A 329 -15.13 -8.44 13.08
C ASP A 329 -15.27 -9.88 13.60
N THR A 330 -14.15 -10.59 13.72
CA THR A 330 -14.08 -12.04 13.89
C THR A 330 -14.19 -12.48 15.35
N HIS A 331 -15.36 -12.24 15.97
CA HIS A 331 -15.67 -12.71 17.33
C HIS A 331 -15.79 -14.23 17.46
N ALA A 332 -16.17 -14.91 16.39
CA ALA A 332 -16.37 -16.36 16.35
C ALA A 332 -16.02 -16.88 14.97
N ASP A 333 -15.70 -18.18 14.89
CA ASP A 333 -15.42 -18.93 13.66
C ASP A 333 -14.47 -18.16 12.72
N GLN A 334 -13.45 -17.51 13.29
CA GLN A 334 -12.40 -16.79 12.57
C GLN A 334 -11.65 -17.73 11.62
N VAL A 335 -11.51 -18.98 12.09
CA VAL A 335 -10.85 -20.08 11.41
C VAL A 335 -11.79 -21.28 11.26
N GLU A 336 -11.44 -22.21 10.38
CA GLU A 336 -12.08 -23.52 10.33
C GLU A 336 -11.69 -24.35 11.56
N LYS A 337 -12.65 -24.97 12.25
CA LYS A 337 -12.41 -25.69 13.52
C LYS A 337 -11.40 -26.84 13.42
N TYR A 338 -11.23 -27.40 12.22
CA TYR A 338 -10.30 -28.49 11.93
C TYR A 338 -8.96 -28.01 11.34
N ASP A 339 -8.85 -26.72 10.96
CA ASP A 339 -7.63 -26.15 10.38
C ASP A 339 -7.55 -24.64 10.68
N PRO A 340 -6.67 -24.21 11.60
CA PRO A 340 -6.54 -22.80 11.98
C PRO A 340 -5.95 -21.92 10.87
N THR A 341 -5.52 -22.50 9.74
CA THR A 341 -4.95 -21.76 8.60
C THR A 341 -5.97 -21.40 7.53
N MET A 342 -7.23 -21.82 7.68
CA MET A 342 -8.33 -21.56 6.75
C MET A 342 -9.48 -20.86 7.48
N GLY A 343 -10.49 -20.37 6.74
CA GLY A 343 -11.64 -19.67 7.31
C GLY A 343 -11.78 -18.23 6.85
N GLY A 344 -12.68 -17.48 7.50
CA GLY A 344 -13.01 -16.11 7.10
C GLY A 344 -11.81 -15.16 7.16
N HIS A 345 -11.01 -15.21 8.23
CA HIS A 345 -9.84 -14.34 8.36
C HIS A 345 -8.74 -14.68 7.35
N ALA A 346 -8.52 -15.97 7.09
CA ALA A 346 -7.59 -16.43 6.07
C ALA A 346 -7.95 -15.90 4.67
N ALA A 347 -9.24 -15.92 4.32
CA ALA A 347 -9.74 -15.33 3.08
C ALA A 347 -9.50 -13.80 3.01
N LEU A 348 -9.71 -13.07 4.11
CA LEU A 348 -9.42 -11.63 4.16
C LEU A 348 -7.91 -11.34 3.97
N MET A 349 -7.05 -12.13 4.60
CA MET A 349 -5.59 -12.04 4.41
C MET A 349 -5.21 -12.29 2.96
N TYR A 350 -5.82 -13.30 2.32
CA TYR A 350 -5.63 -13.58 0.90
C TYR A 350 -6.07 -12.40 0.03
N HIS A 351 -7.26 -11.84 0.28
CA HIS A 351 -7.85 -10.77 -0.54
C HIS A 351 -7.03 -9.48 -0.46
N VAL A 352 -6.64 -9.05 0.73
CA VAL A 352 -5.75 -7.89 0.90
C VAL A 352 -4.40 -8.17 0.21
N SER A 353 -3.82 -9.34 0.46
CA SER A 353 -2.47 -9.65 0.01
C SER A 353 -2.35 -9.78 -1.51
N SER A 354 -3.27 -10.52 -2.12
CA SER A 354 -3.31 -10.74 -3.56
C SER A 354 -3.71 -9.48 -4.32
N SER A 355 -4.68 -8.71 -3.83
CA SER A 355 -5.12 -7.47 -4.49
C SER A 355 -4.05 -6.40 -4.44
N MET A 356 -3.35 -6.23 -3.31
CA MET A 356 -2.27 -5.26 -3.22
C MET A 356 -1.08 -5.64 -4.10
N LYS A 357 -0.75 -6.94 -4.21
CA LYS A 357 0.30 -7.39 -5.13
C LYS A 357 -0.07 -7.14 -6.58
N ALA A 358 -1.30 -7.50 -6.98
CA ALA A 358 -1.80 -7.26 -8.33
C ALA A 358 -1.85 -5.76 -8.66
N PHE A 359 -2.32 -4.93 -7.72
CA PHE A 359 -2.38 -3.49 -7.86
C PHE A 359 -0.99 -2.86 -8.07
N GLN A 360 0.00 -3.26 -7.28
CA GLN A 360 1.38 -2.78 -7.45
C GLN A 360 2.00 -3.25 -8.78
N ASP A 361 1.67 -4.46 -9.24
CA ASP A 361 2.08 -4.94 -10.57
C ASP A 361 1.43 -4.13 -11.69
N ASP A 362 0.16 -3.79 -11.54
CA ASP A 362 -0.63 -3.01 -12.52
C ASP A 362 -0.13 -1.57 -12.62
N LEU A 363 0.08 -0.91 -11.47
CA LEU A 363 0.71 0.41 -11.42
C LEU A 363 2.08 0.39 -12.08
N ARG A 364 2.90 -0.63 -11.83
CA ARG A 364 4.21 -0.79 -12.47
C ARG A 364 4.10 -0.98 -13.98
N ALA A 365 3.17 -1.82 -14.43
CA ALA A 365 2.91 -2.04 -15.86
C ALA A 365 2.46 -0.75 -16.58
N ARG A 366 1.77 0.13 -15.84
CA ARG A 366 1.31 1.45 -16.31
C ARG A 366 2.33 2.59 -16.12
N GLY A 367 3.49 2.32 -15.52
CA GLY A 367 4.50 3.35 -15.22
C GLY A 367 4.11 4.31 -14.08
N LEU A 368 3.15 3.91 -13.24
CA LEU A 368 2.56 4.70 -12.16
C LEU A 368 3.08 4.34 -10.76
N GLU A 369 3.88 3.27 -10.61
CA GLU A 369 4.36 2.80 -9.31
C GLU A 369 5.13 3.85 -8.48
N ASP A 370 5.74 4.83 -9.13
CA ASP A 370 6.46 5.92 -8.47
C ASP A 370 5.48 6.98 -7.90
N ARG A 371 4.21 6.98 -8.30
CA ARG A 371 3.22 8.00 -7.93
C ARG A 371 2.34 7.61 -6.75
N VAL A 372 2.27 6.33 -6.40
CA VAL A 372 1.25 5.82 -5.45
C VAL A 372 1.88 5.16 -4.23
N LEU A 373 1.36 5.53 -3.05
CA LEU A 373 1.60 4.82 -1.80
C LEU A 373 0.23 4.43 -1.21
N THR A 374 0.15 3.24 -0.64
CA THR A 374 -1.05 2.75 0.05
C THR A 374 -0.74 2.50 1.51
N ILE A 375 -1.62 2.91 2.42
CA ILE A 375 -1.54 2.56 3.84
C ILE A 375 -2.82 1.84 4.26
N THR A 376 -2.70 0.84 5.13
CA THR A 376 -3.88 0.19 5.72
C THR A 376 -4.29 0.86 7.01
N THR A 377 -5.58 0.93 7.30
CA THR A 377 -6.11 1.35 8.60
C THR A 377 -7.15 0.36 9.13
N SER A 378 -7.28 0.28 10.44
CA SER A 378 -8.26 -0.53 11.17
C SER A 378 -8.62 0.24 12.44
N GLU A 379 -9.89 0.22 12.83
CA GLU A 379 -10.40 1.02 13.96
C GLU A 379 -9.72 0.67 15.29
N PHE A 380 -9.35 -0.61 15.41
CA PHE A 380 -8.66 -1.21 16.53
C PHE A 380 -8.08 -2.57 16.08
N SER A 381 -7.71 -3.44 17.02
CA SER A 381 -7.14 -4.77 16.76
C SER A 381 -7.83 -5.85 17.62
N ARG A 382 -7.28 -7.05 17.69
CA ARG A 382 -7.84 -8.15 18.48
C ARG A 382 -7.08 -8.43 19.76
N ARG A 383 -7.77 -9.02 20.73
CA ARG A 383 -7.16 -9.47 21.98
C ARG A 383 -6.08 -10.53 21.73
N VAL A 384 -5.15 -10.61 22.68
CA VAL A 384 -4.05 -11.58 22.60
C VAL A 384 -4.58 -13.00 22.78
N ASN A 385 -5.53 -13.21 23.71
CA ASN A 385 -6.11 -14.53 23.94
C ASN A 385 -7.26 -14.81 22.97
N SER A 386 -7.31 -16.04 22.44
CA SER A 386 -8.48 -16.54 21.71
C SER A 386 -9.63 -16.86 22.66
N ASN A 387 -10.86 -16.79 22.17
CA ASN A 387 -12.04 -17.20 22.91
C ASN A 387 -12.47 -18.64 22.55
N ALA A 388 -13.48 -19.17 23.26
CA ALA A 388 -13.98 -20.53 23.06
C ALA A 388 -14.69 -20.74 21.71
N SER A 389 -15.03 -19.65 21.02
CA SER A 389 -15.77 -19.67 19.74
C SER A 389 -14.86 -19.62 18.52
N TYR A 390 -13.57 -19.98 18.67
CA TYR A 390 -12.58 -19.95 17.57
C TYR A 390 -12.41 -18.54 16.97
N GLY A 391 -12.52 -17.50 17.80
CA GLY A 391 -12.30 -16.11 17.41
C GLY A 391 -11.62 -15.31 18.51
N THR A 392 -11.67 -14.00 18.39
CA THR A 392 -11.07 -13.06 19.35
C THR A 392 -11.97 -11.86 19.61
N ASP A 393 -12.00 -11.39 20.85
CA ASP A 393 -12.72 -10.16 21.19
C ASP A 393 -11.95 -8.92 20.71
N HIS A 394 -12.60 -7.76 20.80
CA HIS A 394 -11.98 -6.47 20.55
C HIS A 394 -10.79 -6.23 21.48
N GLY A 395 -9.66 -5.86 20.87
CA GLY A 395 -8.45 -5.41 21.52
C GLY A 395 -7.97 -4.09 20.94
N THR A 396 -6.75 -3.68 21.26
CA THR A 396 -6.30 -2.30 21.04
C THR A 396 -5.32 -2.15 19.89
N ALA A 397 -4.08 -2.62 20.05
CA ALA A 397 -2.99 -2.36 19.12
C ALA A 397 -2.80 -3.46 18.08
N GLY A 398 -2.44 -3.10 16.85
CA GLY A 398 -2.27 -4.04 15.74
C GLY A 398 -1.28 -3.54 14.68
N PRO A 399 -0.98 -4.37 13.67
CA PRO A 399 -0.09 -3.98 12.58
C PRO A 399 -0.79 -3.04 11.59
N MET A 400 -0.04 -2.08 11.06
CA MET A 400 -0.36 -1.36 9.83
C MET A 400 0.63 -1.73 8.73
N PHE A 401 0.15 -1.77 7.50
CA PHE A 401 0.94 -2.06 6.31
C PHE A 401 1.01 -0.83 5.41
N ILE A 402 2.20 -0.57 4.89
CA ILE A 402 2.44 0.46 3.89
C ILE A 402 2.97 -0.23 2.66
N PHE A 403 2.38 0.05 1.50
CA PHE A 403 2.72 -0.57 0.22
C PHE A 403 3.09 0.48 -0.80
N GLY A 404 4.11 0.19 -1.60
CA GLY A 404 4.49 1.00 -2.74
C GLY A 404 5.99 1.11 -2.88
N LYS A 405 6.43 1.59 -4.04
CA LYS A 405 7.86 1.83 -4.29
C LYS A 405 8.45 2.91 -3.38
N GLY A 406 7.59 3.84 -2.92
CA GLY A 406 7.95 4.87 -1.95
C GLY A 406 7.98 4.39 -0.50
N ALA A 407 7.60 3.15 -0.19
CA ALA A 407 7.68 2.65 1.18
C ALA A 407 9.14 2.48 1.63
N GLN A 408 9.42 2.64 2.91
CA GLN A 408 10.71 2.30 3.51
C GLN A 408 10.68 0.82 3.94
N PRO A 409 11.38 -0.09 3.24
CA PRO A 409 11.16 -1.50 3.44
C PRO A 409 11.68 -1.96 4.81
N GLY A 410 10.88 -2.76 5.53
CA GLY A 410 11.26 -3.27 6.84
C GLY A 410 10.10 -3.50 7.81
N VAL A 411 10.45 -3.87 9.04
CA VAL A 411 9.52 -4.02 10.16
C VAL A 411 9.89 -3.02 11.25
N VAL A 412 8.92 -2.20 11.64
CA VAL A 412 9.02 -1.22 12.72
C VAL A 412 8.23 -1.74 13.92
N GLY A 413 8.85 -1.75 15.09
CA GLY A 413 8.27 -2.32 16.31
C GLY A 413 8.42 -3.84 16.43
N VAL A 414 7.86 -4.38 17.51
CA VAL A 414 7.89 -5.81 17.86
C VAL A 414 6.48 -6.41 17.81
N ALA A 415 6.33 -7.67 17.41
CA ALA A 415 5.00 -8.25 17.19
C ALA A 415 4.22 -8.57 18.47
N LEU A 416 4.87 -9.17 19.48
CA LEU A 416 4.22 -9.53 20.74
C LEU A 416 4.81 -8.73 21.90
N LYS A 417 4.20 -7.56 22.13
CA LYS A 417 4.39 -6.76 23.34
C LYS A 417 3.02 -6.54 23.96
N THR A 418 2.76 -7.15 25.11
CA THR A 418 1.44 -7.05 25.76
C THR A 418 1.41 -5.95 26.80
N ASN A 419 0.25 -5.34 27.02
CA ASN A 419 0.05 -4.42 28.14
C ASN A 419 0.11 -5.14 29.50
N ALA A 420 -0.02 -4.38 30.60
CA ALA A 420 0.04 -4.92 31.96
C ALA A 420 -0.98 -6.04 32.25
N SER A 421 -2.15 -6.03 31.59
CA SER A 421 -3.17 -7.09 31.73
C SER A 421 -2.83 -8.38 30.96
N GLY A 422 -1.87 -8.33 30.03
CA GLY A 422 -1.48 -9.46 29.19
C GLY A 422 -2.49 -9.88 28.13
N ASN A 423 -3.62 -9.17 28.00
CA ASN A 423 -4.74 -9.52 27.12
C ASN A 423 -4.90 -8.58 25.90
N ASN A 424 -4.19 -7.45 25.91
CA ASN A 424 -4.10 -6.53 24.77
C ASN A 424 -2.64 -6.36 24.37
N LEU A 425 -2.40 -6.13 23.08
CA LEU A 425 -1.11 -5.61 22.64
C LEU A 425 -0.92 -4.17 23.14
N GLU A 426 0.28 -3.87 23.58
CA GLU A 426 0.70 -2.54 23.97
C GLU A 426 0.81 -1.64 22.73
N MET A 427 0.36 -0.41 22.85
CA MET A 427 0.63 0.62 21.85
C MET A 427 2.13 0.93 21.85
N GLN A 428 2.77 0.72 20.71
CA GLN A 428 4.17 1.10 20.46
C GLN A 428 4.27 2.42 19.70
N TYR A 429 3.31 2.67 18.82
CA TYR A 429 3.23 3.89 18.03
C TYR A 429 1.81 4.41 18.02
N ASP A 430 1.66 5.70 18.25
CA ASP A 430 0.39 6.38 18.02
C ASP A 430 0.11 6.44 16.51
N TYR A 431 -1.12 6.13 16.11
CA TYR A 431 -1.53 6.14 14.71
C TYR A 431 -1.35 7.51 14.03
N ARG A 432 -1.45 8.62 14.79
CA ARG A 432 -1.19 9.98 14.27
C ARG A 432 0.26 10.14 13.85
N ASN A 433 1.21 9.51 14.55
CA ASN A 433 2.61 9.51 14.14
C ASN A 433 2.80 8.76 12.82
N VAL A 434 2.11 7.64 12.62
CA VAL A 434 2.15 6.92 11.34
C VAL A 434 1.63 7.80 10.21
N TYR A 435 0.45 8.40 10.37
CA TYR A 435 -0.13 9.27 9.33
C TYR A 435 0.69 10.54 9.08
N ALA A 436 1.17 11.20 10.13
CA ALA A 436 1.99 12.41 10.02
C ALA A 436 3.32 12.14 9.30
N ASN A 437 4.00 11.01 9.56
CA ASN A 437 5.20 10.66 8.81
C ASN A 437 4.90 10.41 7.32
N ILE A 438 3.78 9.76 6.99
CA ILE A 438 3.35 9.59 5.60
C ILE A 438 3.06 10.93 4.94
N MET A 439 2.33 11.83 5.61
CA MET A 439 2.03 13.16 5.07
C MET A 439 3.29 14.01 4.88
N ARG A 440 4.20 13.97 5.83
CA ARG A 440 5.47 14.70 5.79
C ARG A 440 6.42 14.20 4.71
N ASP A 441 6.55 12.87 4.59
CA ASP A 441 7.59 12.28 3.75
C ASP A 441 7.06 11.95 2.35
N TRP A 442 5.86 11.39 2.24
CA TRP A 442 5.29 11.03 0.94
C TRP A 442 4.55 12.19 0.29
N MET A 443 3.60 12.79 1.02
CA MET A 443 2.81 13.92 0.52
C MET A 443 3.55 15.25 0.63
N GLN A 444 4.77 15.26 1.16
CA GLN A 444 5.66 16.43 1.26
C GLN A 444 5.02 17.65 1.96
N VAL A 445 4.13 17.39 2.91
CA VAL A 445 3.48 18.44 3.71
C VAL A 445 4.47 19.00 4.72
N ASP A 446 4.53 20.33 4.82
CA ASP A 446 5.40 21.02 5.77
C ASP A 446 4.89 20.91 7.22
N ASP A 447 5.79 21.07 8.19
CA ASP A 447 5.49 20.88 9.61
C ASP A 447 4.42 21.86 10.14
N ALA A 448 4.29 23.07 9.57
CA ALA A 448 3.26 24.02 9.99
C ALA A 448 1.87 23.60 9.49
N SER A 449 1.78 23.08 8.27
CA SER A 449 0.56 22.47 7.74
C SER A 449 0.19 21.19 8.50
N LEU A 450 1.17 20.38 8.91
CA LEU A 450 0.93 19.19 9.74
C LEU A 450 0.29 19.51 11.10
N ASN A 451 0.61 20.65 11.72
CA ASN A 451 -0.08 21.08 12.95
C ASN A 451 -1.56 21.37 12.72
N LYS A 452 -1.94 21.89 11.55
CA LYS A 452 -3.37 22.09 11.20
C LYS A 452 -4.06 20.77 10.89
N ILE A 453 -3.33 19.84 10.26
CA ILE A 453 -3.85 18.50 9.93
C ILE A 453 -4.02 17.65 11.19
N PHE A 454 -3.12 17.73 12.16
CA PHE A 454 -3.18 17.02 13.45
C PHE A 454 -3.14 18.03 14.61
N PRO A 455 -4.25 18.75 14.85
CA PRO A 455 -4.26 19.88 15.76
C PRO A 455 -4.25 19.44 17.23
N ASP A 456 -3.82 20.36 18.08
CA ASP A 456 -4.13 20.30 19.50
C ASP A 456 -5.56 20.76 19.70
N ALA A 457 -6.48 19.82 19.94
CA ALA A 457 -7.90 20.12 20.09
C ALA A 457 -8.21 21.10 21.24
N GLN A 458 -7.33 21.24 22.24
CA GLN A 458 -7.49 22.23 23.31
C GLN A 458 -7.07 23.64 22.90
N ASN A 459 -6.31 23.76 21.80
CA ASN A 459 -5.74 25.00 21.30
C ASN A 459 -6.09 25.23 19.81
N MET A 460 -7.26 24.79 19.34
CA MET A 460 -7.69 24.87 17.93
C MET A 460 -7.62 26.29 17.31
N ASN A 461 -7.69 27.34 18.13
CA ASN A 461 -7.59 28.73 17.66
C ASN A 461 -6.14 29.17 17.34
N ASP A 462 -5.14 28.37 17.69
CA ASP A 462 -3.73 28.64 17.44
C ASP A 462 -3.19 27.63 16.41
N PRO A 463 -3.12 27.98 15.12
CA PRO A 463 -2.68 27.06 14.07
C PRO A 463 -1.19 26.68 14.18
N GLY A 464 -0.43 27.32 15.08
CA GLY A 464 0.94 26.94 15.40
C GLY A 464 1.03 25.77 16.38
N LYS A 465 -0.08 25.35 17.00
CA LYS A 465 -0.14 24.29 18.01
C LYS A 465 -0.75 23.01 17.46
N GLY A 466 -0.01 21.93 17.56
CA GLY A 466 -0.44 20.59 17.15
C GLY A 466 0.63 19.56 17.39
N LEU A 467 0.49 18.42 16.71
CA LEU A 467 1.36 17.26 16.86
C LEU A 467 2.86 17.58 16.77
N MET A 468 3.26 18.53 15.91
CA MET A 468 4.66 18.86 15.65
C MET A 468 5.27 19.81 16.70
N THR A 469 4.47 20.53 17.49
CA THR A 469 4.94 21.59 18.39
C THR A 469 4.61 21.31 19.85
N THR A 470 3.35 21.48 20.24
CA THR A 470 2.87 21.30 21.62
C THR A 470 2.53 19.85 21.93
N GLY A 471 2.36 19.02 20.90
CA GLY A 471 1.67 17.74 21.01
C GLY A 471 0.16 17.94 20.90
N THR A 472 -0.57 16.83 20.95
CA THR A 472 -2.04 16.80 20.92
C THR A 472 -2.64 16.89 22.32
N SER A 473 -3.97 16.93 22.42
CA SER A 473 -4.71 17.10 23.68
C SER A 473 -4.46 16.03 24.76
N ASP A 474 -3.82 14.91 24.39
CA ASP A 474 -3.38 13.83 25.28
C ASP A 474 -1.86 13.75 25.50
N ASP A 475 -1.14 14.82 25.19
CA ASP A 475 0.31 14.99 25.25
C ASP A 475 1.12 14.12 24.27
N THR A 476 0.47 13.51 23.28
CA THR A 476 1.18 12.76 22.22
C THR A 476 1.95 13.74 21.33
N LYS A 477 3.23 13.45 21.08
CA LYS A 477 4.13 14.29 20.27
C LYS A 477 4.56 13.57 19.00
N PHE A 478 4.96 14.36 18.01
CA PHE A 478 5.51 13.83 16.78
C PHE A 478 6.76 12.99 17.05
N GLU A 479 6.74 11.75 16.58
CA GLU A 479 7.88 10.85 16.55
C GLU A 479 8.21 10.55 15.09
N GLN A 480 9.47 10.74 14.71
CA GLN A 480 9.89 10.43 13.34
C GLN A 480 10.07 8.92 13.16
N ILE A 481 9.36 8.36 12.20
CA ILE A 481 9.38 6.93 11.86
C ILE A 481 9.69 6.81 10.36
N PRO A 482 10.74 6.08 9.96
CA PRO A 482 11.10 5.94 8.55
C PRO A 482 10.10 5.03 7.83
N LEU A 483 9.01 5.61 7.35
CA LEU A 483 7.88 4.88 6.74
C LEU A 483 7.79 5.08 5.23
N ALA A 484 8.16 6.26 4.74
CA ALA A 484 8.14 6.59 3.33
C ALA A 484 9.40 7.34 2.88
N GLN A 485 9.66 7.29 1.58
CA GLN A 485 10.77 7.95 0.92
C GLN A 485 10.30 9.26 0.29
N LYS A 486 10.85 10.40 0.74
CA LYS A 486 10.65 11.72 0.08
C LYS A 486 11.04 11.66 -1.39
N VAL A 487 12.22 11.09 -1.65
CA VAL A 487 12.74 10.80 -2.97
C VAL A 487 12.93 9.30 -3.06
N ILE A 488 12.30 8.66 -4.05
CA ILE A 488 12.42 7.22 -4.27
C ILE A 488 13.86 6.94 -4.70
N THR A 489 14.61 6.28 -3.83
CA THR A 489 15.93 5.73 -4.11
C THR A 489 15.82 4.24 -4.44
N GLY A 490 16.87 3.68 -5.04
CA GLY A 490 16.96 2.24 -5.22
C GLY A 490 17.02 1.51 -3.89
N ASN A 491 16.57 0.25 -3.87
CA ASN A 491 16.54 -0.61 -2.69
C ASN A 491 17.56 -1.76 -2.82
N GLU A 492 18.64 -1.53 -3.56
CA GLU A 492 19.66 -2.54 -3.86
C GLU A 492 20.34 -3.05 -2.59
N GLY A 493 20.55 -2.20 -1.58
CA GLY A 493 21.07 -2.64 -0.27
C GLY A 493 20.11 -3.59 0.44
N PHE A 494 18.83 -3.20 0.53
CA PHE A 494 17.80 -4.04 1.14
C PHE A 494 17.68 -5.40 0.42
N ILE A 495 17.67 -5.41 -0.91
CA ILE A 495 17.60 -6.64 -1.69
C ILE A 495 18.89 -7.46 -1.54
N GLY A 496 20.07 -6.82 -1.66
CA GLY A 496 21.38 -7.47 -1.64
C GLY A 496 21.71 -8.15 -0.30
N ASP A 497 21.21 -7.62 0.81
CA ASP A 497 21.35 -8.28 2.12
C ASP A 497 20.56 -9.60 2.20
N ARG A 498 19.53 -9.76 1.37
CA ARG A 498 18.55 -10.85 1.43
C ARG A 498 18.66 -11.85 0.27
N PHE A 499 19.12 -11.38 -0.88
CA PHE A 499 19.30 -12.17 -2.09
C PHE A 499 20.62 -11.78 -2.73
N ALA A 500 21.48 -12.76 -2.94
CA ALA A 500 22.78 -12.54 -3.56
C ALA A 500 23.23 -13.79 -4.31
N LEU A 501 23.88 -13.59 -5.44
CA LEU A 501 24.75 -14.59 -6.07
C LEU A 501 26.19 -14.13 -5.85
N GLU A 502 27.03 -14.94 -5.21
CA GLU A 502 28.44 -14.60 -5.06
C GLU A 502 29.29 -15.15 -6.22
N ASP A 503 30.55 -14.72 -6.28
CA ASP A 503 31.51 -15.31 -7.22
C ASP A 503 31.75 -16.78 -6.87
N CYS A 504 31.59 -17.66 -7.86
CA CYS A 504 31.86 -19.07 -7.69
C CYS A 504 33.35 -19.30 -7.40
N TYR A 505 33.66 -20.35 -6.64
CA TYR A 505 35.04 -20.67 -6.28
C TYR A 505 35.34 -22.18 -6.41
N PRO A 506 36.46 -22.56 -7.07
CA PRO A 506 37.43 -21.69 -7.75
C PRO A 506 36.86 -21.05 -9.04
N ASN A 507 37.37 -19.87 -9.39
CA ASN A 507 37.14 -19.17 -10.66
C ASN A 507 38.40 -18.35 -11.02
N PRO A 508 39.19 -18.74 -12.04
CA PRO A 508 38.92 -19.80 -13.02
C PRO A 508 38.83 -21.21 -12.42
N ALA A 509 37.92 -22.03 -12.96
CA ALA A 509 37.66 -23.40 -12.57
C ALA A 509 38.22 -24.40 -13.59
N LYS A 510 38.45 -25.66 -13.18
CA LYS A 510 38.75 -26.77 -14.10
C LYS A 510 37.54 -27.71 -14.20
N ASP A 511 37.57 -28.81 -13.44
CA ASP A 511 36.51 -29.82 -13.45
C ASP A 511 35.37 -29.49 -12.49
N ARG A 512 35.59 -28.58 -11.53
CA ARG A 512 34.58 -28.22 -10.52
C ARG A 512 34.66 -26.76 -10.11
N THR A 513 33.51 -26.22 -9.71
CA THR A 513 33.40 -24.94 -9.00
C THR A 513 32.28 -25.04 -7.96
N THR A 514 32.22 -24.09 -7.03
CA THR A 514 31.14 -24.02 -6.03
C THR A 514 30.35 -22.74 -6.26
N VAL A 515 29.03 -22.87 -6.46
CA VAL A 515 28.12 -21.74 -6.56
C VAL A 515 27.67 -21.36 -5.16
N HIS A 516 27.83 -20.09 -4.81
CA HIS A 516 27.45 -19.52 -3.53
C HIS A 516 26.29 -18.54 -3.74
N PHE A 517 25.21 -18.69 -2.98
CA PHE A 517 24.07 -17.80 -3.07
C PHE A 517 23.32 -17.70 -1.75
N ARG A 518 22.64 -16.55 -1.55
CA ARG A 518 21.78 -16.26 -0.41
C ARG A 518 20.34 -16.13 -0.86
N VAL A 519 19.41 -16.68 -0.07
CA VAL A 519 17.98 -16.40 -0.17
C VAL A 519 17.41 -16.15 1.23
N ASN A 520 16.57 -15.14 1.42
CA ASN A 520 15.94 -14.85 2.72
C ASN A 520 14.58 -15.54 2.92
N SER A 521 14.23 -16.48 2.04
CA SER A 521 12.96 -17.19 2.08
C SER A 521 13.05 -18.50 1.33
N ALA A 522 12.13 -19.41 1.66
CA ALA A 522 11.99 -20.66 0.95
C ALA A 522 11.58 -20.39 -0.50
N TYR A 523 12.54 -20.45 -1.42
CA TYR A 523 12.31 -20.17 -2.83
C TYR A 523 12.84 -21.30 -3.69
N HIS A 524 12.21 -21.48 -4.85
CA HIS A 524 12.78 -22.27 -5.93
C HIS A 524 13.90 -21.47 -6.60
N VAL A 525 15.13 -21.96 -6.45
CA VAL A 525 16.37 -21.37 -6.94
C VAL A 525 16.80 -22.11 -8.18
N ASN A 526 17.02 -21.36 -9.26
CA ASN A 526 17.54 -21.88 -10.50
C ASN A 526 18.81 -21.11 -10.87
N VAL A 527 19.96 -21.79 -10.92
CA VAL A 527 21.21 -21.21 -11.41
C VAL A 527 21.58 -21.91 -12.71
N ASN A 528 21.54 -21.20 -13.83
CA ASN A 528 21.87 -21.75 -15.14
C ASN A 528 23.20 -21.19 -15.64
N LEU A 529 24.00 -22.03 -16.29
CA LEU A 529 25.22 -21.66 -16.98
C LEU A 529 24.94 -21.50 -18.48
N PHE A 530 25.40 -20.41 -19.06
CA PHE A 530 25.25 -20.04 -20.47
C PHE A 530 26.62 -19.80 -21.11
N ASN A 531 26.75 -20.12 -22.40
CA ASN A 531 27.91 -19.71 -23.19
C ASN A 531 27.79 -18.24 -23.63
N GLN A 532 28.78 -17.74 -24.37
CA GLN A 532 28.81 -16.35 -24.86
C GLN A 532 27.67 -16.01 -25.86
N ASP A 533 27.07 -17.02 -26.48
CA ASP A 533 25.95 -16.87 -27.41
C ASP A 533 24.58 -16.92 -26.69
N GLY A 534 24.56 -17.03 -25.35
CA GLY A 534 23.34 -17.16 -24.56
C GLY A 534 22.72 -18.56 -24.59
N LYS A 535 23.40 -19.56 -25.16
CA LYS A 535 22.96 -20.96 -25.13
C LYS A 535 23.15 -21.53 -23.72
N LYS A 536 22.08 -22.06 -23.12
CA LYS A 536 22.15 -22.78 -21.84
C LYS A 536 23.00 -24.04 -22.01
N MET A 537 24.08 -24.11 -21.24
CA MET A 537 25.04 -25.22 -21.22
C MET A 537 24.72 -26.22 -20.12
N LYS A 538 24.30 -25.74 -18.93
CA LYS A 538 24.04 -26.57 -17.75
C LYS A 538 23.06 -25.89 -16.80
N ALA A 539 22.23 -26.65 -16.10
CA ALA A 539 21.59 -26.20 -14.86
C ALA A 539 22.53 -26.57 -13.70
N MET A 540 23.09 -25.57 -13.02
CA MET A 540 24.04 -25.75 -11.92
C MET A 540 23.34 -25.95 -10.58
N VAL A 541 22.19 -25.29 -10.40
CA VAL A 541 21.32 -25.42 -9.22
C VAL A 541 19.88 -25.43 -9.72
N ASP A 542 19.06 -26.33 -9.21
CA ASP A 542 17.63 -26.39 -9.50
C ASP A 542 16.87 -27.06 -8.35
N GLY A 543 16.16 -26.28 -7.54
CA GLY A 543 15.39 -26.81 -6.42
C GLY A 543 14.95 -25.77 -5.41
N VAL A 544 14.21 -26.21 -4.38
CA VAL A 544 13.75 -25.34 -3.29
C VAL A 544 14.81 -25.28 -2.19
N TYR A 545 15.24 -24.08 -1.82
CA TYR A 545 16.22 -23.85 -0.76
C TYR A 545 15.60 -23.07 0.39
N ALA A 546 15.95 -23.44 1.63
CA ALA A 546 15.53 -22.74 2.84
C ALA A 546 16.20 -21.35 2.94
N PRO A 547 15.71 -20.44 3.81
CA PRO A 547 16.41 -19.19 4.08
C PRO A 547 17.84 -19.43 4.55
N GLY A 548 18.79 -18.62 4.07
CA GLY A 548 20.19 -18.66 4.46
C GLY A 548 21.17 -18.64 3.29
N GLU A 549 22.43 -18.91 3.62
CA GLU A 549 23.53 -19.06 2.68
C GLU A 549 23.65 -20.51 2.22
N HIS A 550 23.84 -20.69 0.92
CA HIS A 550 23.94 -22.00 0.29
C HIS A 550 25.19 -22.10 -0.56
N LYS A 551 25.82 -23.27 -0.51
CA LYS A 551 26.99 -23.62 -1.32
C LYS A 551 26.70 -24.93 -2.02
N VAL A 552 26.77 -24.93 -3.34
CA VAL A 552 26.51 -26.10 -4.17
C VAL A 552 27.73 -26.36 -5.05
N GLU A 553 28.38 -27.51 -4.89
CA GLU A 553 29.45 -27.94 -5.78
C GLU A 553 28.86 -28.33 -7.14
N VAL A 554 29.52 -27.89 -8.20
CA VAL A 554 29.07 -28.08 -9.59
C VAL A 554 30.19 -28.74 -10.39
N ASP A 555 29.87 -29.87 -11.00
CA ASP A 555 30.72 -30.55 -11.97
C ASP A 555 30.68 -29.84 -13.33
N LEU A 556 31.85 -29.45 -13.80
CA LEU A 556 32.13 -28.76 -15.06
C LEU A 556 32.82 -29.68 -16.08
N THR A 557 33.04 -30.95 -15.75
CA THR A 557 33.68 -31.93 -16.63
C THR A 557 32.99 -31.98 -17.99
N GLY A 558 33.77 -31.93 -19.06
CA GLY A 558 33.29 -31.95 -20.43
C GLY A 558 32.88 -30.59 -21.00
N LEU A 559 32.90 -29.50 -20.21
CA LEU A 559 32.75 -28.15 -20.75
C LEU A 559 34.05 -27.70 -21.45
N PRO A 560 33.97 -27.11 -22.66
CA PRO A 560 35.13 -26.50 -23.30
C PRO A 560 35.73 -25.37 -22.45
N ALA A 561 37.05 -25.18 -22.51
CA ALA A 561 37.68 -24.01 -21.91
C ALA A 561 37.12 -22.73 -22.55
N GLY A 562 36.84 -21.72 -21.71
CA GLY A 562 36.23 -20.48 -22.18
C GLY A 562 35.58 -19.67 -21.07
N ASN A 563 34.95 -18.57 -21.49
CA ASN A 563 34.16 -17.72 -20.61
C ASN A 563 32.69 -18.12 -20.69
N TYR A 564 32.06 -18.21 -19.53
CA TYR A 564 30.64 -18.50 -19.36
C TYR A 564 30.00 -17.44 -18.48
N ILE A 565 28.69 -17.34 -18.57
CA ILE A 565 27.85 -16.53 -17.68
C ILE A 565 26.98 -17.50 -16.90
N TYR A 566 26.97 -17.39 -15.59
CA TYR A 566 25.96 -18.07 -14.77
C TYR A 566 24.99 -17.08 -14.18
N GLU A 567 23.73 -17.47 -14.15
CA GLU A 567 22.62 -16.59 -13.79
C GLU A 567 21.74 -17.29 -12.78
N LEU A 568 21.57 -16.64 -11.63
CA LEU A 568 20.60 -17.00 -10.61
C LEU A 568 19.24 -16.38 -10.97
N LYS A 569 18.19 -17.18 -10.88
CA LYS A 569 16.79 -16.76 -10.85
C LYS A 569 16.10 -17.38 -9.64
N THR A 570 15.48 -16.54 -8.82
CA THR A 570 14.70 -16.98 -7.66
C THR A 570 13.60 -15.96 -7.35
N GLY A 571 12.34 -16.38 -7.42
CA GLY A 571 11.21 -15.46 -7.29
C GLY A 571 11.30 -14.26 -8.25
N PHE A 572 11.40 -13.05 -7.70
CA PHE A 572 11.59 -11.80 -8.46
C PHE A 572 13.08 -11.46 -8.71
N TYR A 573 14.00 -12.11 -8.00
CA TYR A 573 15.41 -11.77 -8.01
C TYR A 573 16.14 -12.48 -9.15
N LYS A 574 17.04 -11.72 -9.79
CA LYS A 574 17.85 -12.19 -10.89
C LYS A 574 19.22 -11.51 -10.84
N GLU A 575 20.27 -12.31 -10.85
CA GLU A 575 21.65 -11.82 -10.90
C GLU A 575 22.50 -12.73 -11.80
N ALA A 576 23.46 -12.16 -12.52
CA ALA A 576 24.36 -12.91 -13.38
C ALA A 576 25.82 -12.55 -13.11
N LYS A 577 26.68 -13.56 -13.13
CA LYS A 577 28.12 -13.47 -12.88
C LYS A 577 28.90 -14.29 -13.90
N LYS A 578 30.22 -14.08 -13.94
CA LYS A 578 31.13 -14.69 -14.91
C LYS A 578 31.84 -15.91 -14.32
N LEU A 579 31.91 -17.00 -15.08
CA LEU A 579 32.75 -18.17 -14.79
C LEU A 579 33.76 -18.37 -15.91
N ILE A 580 35.02 -18.64 -15.57
CA ILE A 580 36.07 -19.01 -16.52
C ILE A 580 36.40 -20.49 -16.32
N VAL A 581 36.31 -21.30 -17.38
CA VAL A 581 36.67 -22.73 -17.35
C VAL A 581 38.02 -22.93 -18.05
N LEU A 582 38.93 -23.63 -17.39
CA LEU A 582 40.26 -24.03 -17.84
C LEU A 582 40.29 -25.54 -18.11
N LYS A 583 41.28 -25.98 -18.89
CA LYS A 583 41.62 -27.41 -19.04
C LYS A 583 42.67 -27.86 -18.03
#